data_AF-V4XWY0-F1
#
_entry.id   AF-V4XWY0-F1
#
_cell.length_a   1.000
_cell.length_b   1.000
_cell.length_c   1.000
_cell.angle_alpha   90.00
_cell.angle_beta   90.00
_cell.angle_gamma   90.00
#
_symmetry.space_group_name_H-M   'P 1'
#
loop_
_entity.id
_entity.type
_entity.pdbx_description
1 polymer ?
#
loop_
_entity_poly.entity_id
_entity_poly.type
_entity_poly.pdbx_seq_one_letter_code
_entity_poly.pdbx_strand_id
1 'polypeptide(L)'
;MISSSLVFGLQAALIALGLLIAYRAGRLRDQHATGGLGVDAADSGAETNAVDPDAEVVRCPQCDVENERGYRYCRSCVSRLPGATGLDRSSDASPGRVVR
;
A
#
# COMPACT_ATOMS: atom_id res chain seq x y z
N MET A 1 5.39 -42.95 -11.64
CA MET A 1 6.23 -42.62 -10.47
C MET A 1 6.39 -41.11 -10.46
N ILE A 2 5.79 -40.40 -9.52
CA ILE A 2 5.92 -38.93 -9.44
C ILE A 2 7.35 -38.66 -8.97
N SER A 3 8.16 -37.99 -9.79
CA SER A 3 9.53 -37.62 -9.47
C SER A 3 9.55 -36.83 -8.16
N SER A 4 10.34 -37.24 -7.17
CA SER A 4 10.38 -36.58 -5.85
C SER A 4 10.67 -35.08 -5.96
N SER A 5 11.35 -34.66 -7.02
CA SER A 5 11.56 -33.24 -7.38
C SER A 5 10.26 -32.44 -7.60
N LEU A 6 9.23 -33.04 -8.20
CA LEU A 6 7.91 -32.40 -8.36
C LEU A 6 7.21 -32.22 -7.00
N VAL A 7 7.38 -33.18 -6.10
CA VAL A 7 6.81 -33.14 -4.76
C VAL A 7 7.46 -32.02 -3.94
N PHE A 8 8.80 -31.96 -3.93
CA PHE A 8 9.52 -30.89 -3.23
C PHE A 8 9.23 -29.50 -3.82
N GLY A 9 9.10 -29.40 -5.15
CA GLY A 9 8.73 -28.15 -5.82
C GLY A 9 7.33 -27.67 -5.44
N LEU A 10 6.34 -28.58 -5.46
CA LEU A 10 4.98 -28.28 -5.01
C LEU A 10 4.96 -27.85 -3.55
N GLN A 11 5.73 -28.53 -2.70
CA GLN A 11 5.75 -28.24 -1.27
C GLN A 11 6.38 -26.88 -0.96
N ALA A 12 7.49 -26.54 -1.62
CA ALA A 12 8.10 -25.22 -1.52
C ALA A 12 7.14 -24.11 -1.98
N ALA A 13 6.40 -24.32 -3.07
CA ALA A 13 5.42 -23.37 -3.57
C ALA A 13 4.25 -23.15 -2.59
N LEU A 14 3.74 -24.23 -1.98
CA LEU A 14 2.68 -24.14 -0.97
C LEU A 14 3.16 -23.41 0.30
N ILE A 15 4.40 -23.64 0.74
CA ILE A 15 5.00 -22.91 1.87
C ILE A 15 5.13 -21.42 1.53
N ALA A 16 5.67 -21.08 0.36
CA ALA A 16 5.80 -19.68 -0.07
C ALA A 16 4.44 -18.97 -0.16
N LEU A 17 3.41 -19.66 -0.69
CA LEU A 17 2.06 -19.15 -0.75
C LEU A 17 1.45 -18.92 0.64
N GLY A 18 1.65 -19.87 1.58
CA GLY A 18 1.19 -19.72 2.96
C GLY A 18 1.84 -18.54 3.67
N LEU A 19 3.16 -18.36 3.49
CA LEU A 19 3.90 -17.22 4.02
C LEU A 19 3.41 -15.89 3.41
N LEU A 20 3.10 -15.84 2.12
CA LEU A 20 2.51 -14.68 1.46
C LEU A 20 1.13 -14.33 2.02
N ILE A 21 0.27 -15.34 2.25
CA ILE A 21 -1.06 -15.15 2.85
C ILE A 21 -0.95 -14.62 4.28
N ALA A 22 -0.06 -15.20 5.09
CA ALA A 22 0.18 -14.76 6.46
C ALA A 22 0.72 -13.32 6.51
N TYR A 23 1.66 -12.99 5.63
CA TYR A 23 2.22 -11.65 5.48
C TYR A 23 1.14 -10.61 5.13
N ARG A 24 0.26 -10.93 4.18
CA ARG A 24 -0.87 -10.05 3.79
C ARG A 24 -1.88 -9.88 4.92
N ALA A 25 -2.19 -10.95 5.65
CA ALA A 25 -3.14 -10.89 6.77
C ALA A 25 -2.61 -10.07 7.96
N GLY A 26 -1.31 -10.16 8.28
CA GLY A 26 -0.66 -9.31 9.28
C GLY A 26 -0.74 -7.82 8.92
N ARG A 27 -0.42 -7.49 7.65
CA ARG A 27 -0.48 -6.13 7.11
C ARG A 27 -1.87 -5.49 7.18
N LEU A 28 -2.94 -6.26 6.95
CA LEU A 28 -4.32 -5.78 7.08
C LEU A 28 -4.69 -5.50 8.55
N ARG A 29 -4.17 -6.29 9.48
CA ARG A 29 -4.37 -6.08 10.92
C ARG A 29 -3.65 -4.81 11.39
N ASP A 30 -2.43 -4.56 10.93
CA ASP A 30 -1.70 -3.35 11.27
C ASP A 30 -2.41 -2.08 10.78
N GLN A 31 -3.04 -2.13 9.61
CA GLN A 31 -3.87 -1.03 9.10
C GLN A 31 -5.09 -0.74 9.99
N HIS A 32 -5.69 -1.77 10.59
CA HIS A 32 -6.82 -1.62 11.50
C HIS A 32 -6.38 -1.16 12.90
N ALA A 33 -5.17 -1.52 13.34
CA ALA A 33 -4.62 -1.05 14.61
C ALA A 33 -4.27 0.46 14.60
N THR A 34 -3.88 1.01 13.45
CA THR A 34 -3.61 2.45 13.28
C THR A 34 -4.79 3.28 12.78
N GLY A 35 -5.88 2.65 12.31
CA GLY A 35 -7.09 3.33 11.81
C GLY A 35 -8.26 3.40 12.79
N GLY A 36 -8.10 2.85 14.00
CA GLY A 36 -9.19 2.62 14.96
C GLY A 36 -9.39 3.67 16.04
N LEU A 37 -8.90 4.91 15.88
CA LEU A 37 -9.21 6.05 16.75
C LEU A 37 -9.42 7.33 15.91
N GLY A 38 -10.30 7.25 14.91
CA GLY A 38 -10.93 8.44 14.32
C GLY A 38 -12.15 8.83 15.14
N VAL A 39 -11.94 9.18 16.42
CA VAL A 39 -12.93 9.92 17.22
C VAL A 39 -12.69 11.41 16.99
N ASP A 40 -13.78 12.13 16.77
CA ASP A 40 -13.86 13.56 16.50
C ASP A 40 -13.04 14.40 17.49
N ALA A 41 -12.13 15.25 17.01
CA ALA A 41 -11.80 16.56 17.60
C ALA A 41 -10.70 17.30 16.79
N ALA A 42 -11.15 18.36 16.13
CA ALA A 42 -10.53 19.68 15.99
C ALA A 42 -9.01 19.88 16.24
N ASP A 43 -8.43 20.57 15.26
CA ASP A 43 -7.53 21.73 15.43
C ASP A 43 -5.99 21.52 15.48
N SER A 44 -5.37 22.07 14.44
CA SER A 44 -4.05 22.71 14.36
C SER A 44 -2.77 21.98 14.76
N GLY A 45 -1.90 21.81 13.74
CA GLY A 45 -0.46 22.05 13.87
C GLY A 45 0.45 20.88 13.50
N ALA A 46 1.03 20.97 12.30
CA ALA A 46 2.35 20.46 11.86
C ALA A 46 3.14 19.65 12.92
N GLU A 47 3.52 18.40 12.65
CA GLU A 47 4.71 18.12 11.85
C GLU A 47 4.43 17.03 10.79
N THR A 48 4.27 17.49 9.56
CA THR A 48 4.50 16.63 8.39
C THR A 48 5.96 16.19 8.46
N ASN A 49 6.22 14.89 8.60
CA ASN A 49 7.49 14.32 8.14
C ASN A 49 7.58 14.72 6.67
N ALA A 50 8.32 15.80 6.41
CA ALA A 50 8.61 16.30 5.10
C ALA A 50 9.36 15.17 4.42
N VAL A 51 8.63 14.42 3.60
CA VAL A 51 9.20 13.61 2.56
C VAL A 51 10.03 14.58 1.75
N ASP A 52 11.34 14.52 1.94
CA ASP A 52 12.33 15.26 1.18
C ASP A 52 11.91 15.21 -0.31
N PRO A 53 11.51 16.33 -0.92
CA PRO A 53 10.97 16.32 -2.28
C PRO A 53 12.04 16.01 -3.33
N ASP A 54 13.33 16.01 -2.94
CA ASP A 54 14.52 15.77 -3.77
C ASP A 54 15.08 14.35 -3.63
N ALA A 55 14.58 13.53 -2.71
CA ALA A 55 14.95 12.11 -2.67
C ALA A 55 14.42 11.41 -3.92
N GLU A 56 15.26 11.27 -4.96
CA GLU A 56 14.99 10.69 -6.29
C GLU A 56 14.39 9.26 -6.24
N VAL A 57 14.33 8.66 -5.06
CA VAL A 57 13.76 7.34 -4.77
C VAL A 57 12.58 7.39 -3.81
N VAL A 58 11.58 6.55 -4.06
CA VAL A 58 10.45 6.23 -3.19
C VAL A 58 10.52 4.78 -2.73
N ARG A 59 10.44 4.56 -1.41
CA ARG A 59 10.39 3.21 -0.83
C ARG A 59 8.99 2.64 -0.91
N CYS A 60 8.90 1.39 -1.36
CA CYS A 60 7.66 0.67 -1.41
C CYS A 60 7.19 0.28 0.00
N PRO A 61 6.00 0.69 0.46
CA PRO A 61 5.52 0.26 1.77
C PRO A 61 5.29 -1.25 1.81
N GLN A 62 5.01 -1.93 0.70
CA GLN A 62 4.63 -3.35 0.72
C GLN A 62 5.80 -4.33 0.65
N CYS A 63 6.97 -3.94 0.16
CA CYS A 63 8.12 -4.84 0.05
C CYS A 63 9.46 -4.14 0.28
N ASP A 64 9.43 -2.90 0.74
CA ASP A 64 10.57 -2.02 1.06
C ASP A 64 11.57 -1.76 -0.09
N VAL A 65 11.28 -2.26 -1.29
CA VAL A 65 12.10 -2.01 -2.46
C VAL A 65 12.07 -0.52 -2.80
N GLU A 66 13.25 0.05 -3.02
CA GLU A 66 13.44 1.39 -3.55
C GLU A 66 13.06 1.42 -5.04
N ASN A 67 12.28 2.42 -5.40
CA ASN A 67 11.83 2.69 -6.76
C ASN A 67 12.17 4.14 -7.09
N GLU A 68 12.37 4.48 -8.36
CA GLU A 68 12.56 5.88 -8.74
C GLU A 68 11.23 6.66 -8.59
N ARG A 69 11.32 7.98 -8.40
CA ARG A 69 10.13 8.83 -8.47
C ARG A 69 9.51 8.78 -9.86
N GLY A 70 8.17 8.76 -9.91
CA GLY A 70 7.41 8.64 -11.15
C GLY A 70 6.89 7.22 -11.44
N TYR A 71 7.46 6.18 -10.80
CA TYR A 71 6.84 4.87 -10.82
C TYR A 71 5.50 4.89 -10.10
N ARG A 72 4.44 4.51 -10.83
CA ARG A 72 3.09 4.35 -10.25
C ARG A 72 2.99 3.12 -9.35
N TYR A 73 3.82 2.11 -9.61
CA TYR A 73 3.83 0.80 -8.95
C TYR A 73 5.27 0.35 -8.65
N CYS A 74 5.44 -0.45 -7.60
CA CYS A 74 6.73 -1.01 -7.22
C CYS A 74 7.23 -2.02 -8.26
N ARG A 75 8.50 -1.89 -8.68
CA ARG A 75 9.17 -2.76 -9.65
C ARG A 75 9.37 -4.21 -9.18
N SER A 76 9.23 -4.47 -7.88
CA SER A 76 9.44 -5.81 -7.29
C SER A 76 8.12 -6.51 -6.94
N CYS A 77 7.31 -5.88 -6.09
CA CYS A 77 6.06 -6.49 -5.60
C CYS A 77 4.79 -5.89 -6.23
N VAL A 78 4.93 -4.97 -7.19
CA VAL A 78 3.85 -4.39 -8.02
C VAL A 78 2.79 -3.61 -7.21
N SER A 79 3.02 -3.34 -5.93
CA SER A 79 2.13 -2.50 -5.13
C SER A 79 2.24 -1.02 -5.50
N ARG A 80 1.14 -0.28 -5.39
CA ARG A 80 1.11 1.17 -5.64
C ARG A 80 2.08 1.91 -4.70
N LEU A 81 2.84 2.83 -5.27
CA LEU A 81 3.78 3.66 -4.50
C LEU A 81 3.09 4.95 -4.02
N PRO A 82 3.40 5.42 -2.79
CA PRO A 82 2.96 6.72 -2.32
C PRO A 82 3.58 7.81 -3.20
N GLY A 83 2.77 8.74 -3.71
CA GLY A 83 3.20 9.70 -4.74
C GLY A 83 2.72 9.38 -6.15
N ALA A 84 2.08 8.23 -6.37
CA ALA A 84 1.16 8.04 -7.49
C ALA A 84 -0.08 8.92 -7.24
N THR A 85 0.03 10.23 -7.51
CA THR A 85 -1.11 11.14 -7.59
C THR A 85 -2.00 10.67 -8.73
N GLY A 86 -2.89 9.75 -8.40
CA GLY A 86 -4.09 9.56 -9.18
C GLY A 86 -4.81 10.90 -9.21
N LEU A 87 -5.10 11.39 -10.41
CA LEU A 87 -6.23 12.26 -10.67
C LEU A 87 -7.53 11.52 -10.29
N ASP A 88 -7.65 11.04 -9.06
CA ASP A 88 -8.94 10.73 -8.44
C ASP A 88 -9.54 12.07 -8.04
N ARG A 89 -9.82 12.89 -9.06
CA ARG A 89 -10.65 14.08 -8.92
C ARG A 89 -12.04 13.55 -8.64
N SER A 90 -12.36 13.52 -7.36
CA SER A 90 -13.68 13.33 -6.76
C SER A 90 -14.80 13.72 -7.74
N SER A 91 -15.41 12.73 -8.38
CA SER A 91 -16.67 12.88 -9.13
C SER A 91 -17.89 13.03 -8.22
N ASP A 92 -17.70 13.50 -6.98
CA ASP A 92 -18.76 13.65 -5.96
C ASP A 92 -19.08 15.11 -5.64
N ALA A 93 -18.60 16.06 -6.44
CA ALA A 93 -19.10 17.42 -6.43
C ALA A 93 -20.27 17.53 -7.42
N SER A 94 -21.44 17.00 -7.05
CA SER A 94 -22.69 17.35 -7.71
C SER A 94 -23.12 18.74 -7.22
N PRO A 95 -23.15 19.79 -8.07
CA PRO A 95 -23.56 21.12 -7.64
C PRO A 95 -25.06 21.29 -7.92
N GLY A 96 -25.86 21.37 -6.86
CA GLY A 96 -27.26 21.78 -6.96
C GLY A 96 -27.96 21.58 -5.62
N ARG A 97 -28.65 22.55 -5.03
CA ARG A 97 -29.44 23.63 -5.63
C ARG A 97 -29.79 24.62 -4.50
N VAL A 98 -29.46 25.90 -4.67
CA VAL A 98 -29.93 27.00 -3.82
C VAL A 98 -31.38 27.35 -4.23
N VAL A 99 -32.31 27.37 -3.28
CA VAL A 99 -33.55 28.16 -3.32
C VAL A 99 -33.85 28.54 -1.86
N ARG A 100 -33.38 29.71 -1.41
CA ARG A 100 -34.17 30.96 -1.21
C ARG A 100 -35.41 30.77 -0.34
#